data_AF-N6Z0Z1-F1
#
_entry.id   AF-N6Z0Z1-F1
#
_cell.length_a   1.000
_cell.length_b   1.000
_cell.length_c   1.000
_cell.angle_alpha   90.00
_cell.angle_beta   90.00
_cell.angle_gamma   90.00
#
_symmetry.space_group_name_H-M   'P 1'
#
loop_
_entity.id
_entity.type
_entity.pdbx_description
1 polymer ?
#
loop_
_entity_poly.entity_id
_entity_poly.type
_entity_poly.pdbx_seq_one_letter_code
_entity_poly.pdbx_strand_id
1 'polypeptide(L)'
;MTRTPKVCFDRVLPRDLMRFQTTVPDRPGQARGLSPIGKTWINGSTLHVRFMGGTAQQKKKVQEQAAWWTAHANLQFVFDDAPAAEIRISFDDNDGAWSYIGTDAKSIPVNEPTMNLGFLDGGTAAHEFGHAIGLAHEHQNPAGGIQWNEQAVIRAMAGPPNYWNESQTRHNILRKYAANQVNGTDFDPKSVMLYFFPAEWTVNGVATSRNEVLSELDKQFIAGAKMYPRAKPGVTGEVTELKVNARRRTAASIGKFGEEDVFRFRVTQPGRYIVDTRGPTDVYMKLFGPDSPTALIAEDDDSGLGSNARIATDLVEGDYFVQVRHWNRASGVGDYTVSVRKAR
;
A
#
# COMPACT_ATOMS: atom_id res chain seq x y z
N MET A 1 1.24 -34.28 18.93
CA MET A 1 1.71 -33.67 17.67
C MET A 1 1.46 -32.18 17.76
N THR A 2 2.52 -31.39 17.99
CA THR A 2 2.44 -29.93 17.99
C THR A 2 2.07 -29.47 16.60
N ARG A 3 0.90 -28.83 16.46
CA ARG A 3 0.41 -28.31 15.19
C ARG A 3 1.36 -27.19 14.76
N THR A 4 2.08 -27.37 13.66
CA THR A 4 2.99 -26.35 13.14
C THR A 4 2.21 -25.04 12.89
N PRO A 5 2.74 -23.88 13.29
CA PRO A 5 2.07 -22.60 13.06
C PRO A 5 1.85 -22.40 11.55
N LYS A 6 0.61 -22.09 11.16
CA LYS A 6 0.30 -21.63 9.80
C LYS A 6 0.68 -20.16 9.70
N VAL A 7 1.79 -19.87 9.01
CA VAL A 7 2.40 -18.55 8.93
C VAL A 7 1.98 -17.79 7.67
N CYS A 8 1.47 -16.58 7.87
CA CYS A 8 1.28 -15.59 6.80
C CYS A 8 2.60 -14.88 6.53
N PHE A 9 2.84 -14.44 5.29
CA PHE A 9 4.03 -13.67 4.95
C PHE A 9 3.80 -12.69 3.81
N ASP A 10 4.63 -11.66 3.73
CA ASP A 10 4.57 -10.69 2.65
C ASP A 10 5.30 -11.23 1.40
N ARG A 11 4.72 -10.99 0.22
CA ARG A 11 5.51 -11.03 -1.02
C ARG A 11 5.99 -9.63 -1.35
N VAL A 12 7.30 -9.43 -1.27
CA VAL A 12 7.95 -8.15 -1.58
C VAL A 12 8.71 -8.28 -2.90
N LEU A 13 8.64 -7.25 -3.75
CA LEU A 13 9.34 -7.26 -5.03
C LEU A 13 10.86 -7.31 -4.83
N PRO A 14 11.63 -7.97 -5.72
CA PRO A 14 13.09 -8.07 -5.59
C PRO A 14 13.82 -6.72 -5.39
N ARG A 15 13.34 -5.66 -6.04
CA ARG A 15 13.87 -4.29 -5.91
C ARG A 15 13.70 -3.69 -4.51
N ASP A 16 12.72 -4.18 -3.76
CA ASP A 16 12.36 -3.69 -2.44
C ASP A 16 12.97 -4.54 -1.30
N LEU A 17 13.53 -5.72 -1.63
CA LEU A 17 14.25 -6.59 -0.68
C LEU A 17 15.50 -5.93 -0.06
N MET A 18 16.06 -4.91 -0.72
CA MET A 18 17.35 -4.28 -0.35
C MET A 18 17.27 -2.76 -0.13
N ARG A 19 16.08 -2.16 0.06
CA ARG A 19 15.98 -0.74 0.43
C ARG A 19 16.50 -0.51 1.86
N PHE A 20 17.81 -0.35 1.99
CA PHE A 20 18.46 0.29 3.13
C PHE A 20 18.63 1.79 2.82
N GLN A 21 18.28 2.71 3.73
CA GLN A 21 19.15 3.83 4.19
C GLN A 21 18.49 4.96 5.03
N THR A 22 19.38 5.50 5.90
CA THR A 22 19.45 6.75 6.68
C THR A 22 18.42 7.09 7.76
N THR A 23 18.82 6.85 9.01
CA THR A 23 18.17 7.34 10.24
C THR A 23 18.38 8.86 10.40
N VAL A 24 17.32 9.64 10.22
CA VAL A 24 17.19 10.94 10.90
C VAL A 24 16.06 10.78 11.93
N PRO A 25 16.23 11.23 13.19
CA PRO A 25 15.21 11.07 14.20
C PRO A 25 14.06 12.04 13.89
N ASP A 26 12.88 11.51 13.55
CA ASP A 26 11.67 12.33 13.42
C ASP A 26 10.99 12.49 14.80
N ARG A 27 10.44 13.68 15.05
CA ARG A 27 9.80 14.06 16.32
C ARG A 27 8.47 13.32 16.52
N PRO A 28 8.03 13.10 17.78
CA PRO A 28 6.81 12.34 18.09
C PRO A 28 5.56 13.08 17.58
N GLY A 29 4.90 12.49 16.58
CA GLY A 29 3.58 12.88 16.10
C GLY A 29 2.62 11.69 16.23
N GLN A 30 1.42 11.93 16.76
CA GLN A 30 0.39 10.90 16.94
C GLN A 30 -0.13 10.37 15.59
N ALA A 31 0.37 9.21 15.17
CA ALA A 31 -0.22 8.33 14.15
C ALA A 31 0.23 6.87 14.41
N ARG A 32 -0.72 5.92 14.42
CA ARG A 32 -0.59 4.55 14.97
C ARG A 32 -0.93 3.51 13.90
N GLY A 33 -0.18 2.41 13.73
CA GLY A 33 -0.30 1.38 12.65
C GLY A 33 0.82 1.47 11.59
N LEU A 34 1.23 0.39 10.89
CA LEU A 34 2.45 0.34 10.04
C LEU A 34 2.15 0.26 8.51
N SER A 35 2.64 1.21 7.71
CA SER A 35 2.53 1.17 6.23
C SER A 35 3.81 1.65 5.53
N PRO A 36 4.42 0.88 4.59
CA PRO A 36 5.59 1.33 3.85
C PRO A 36 5.26 2.51 2.91
N ILE A 37 6.12 3.52 2.93
CA ILE A 37 5.91 4.75 2.12
C ILE A 37 5.85 4.41 0.63
N GLY A 38 4.86 4.99 -0.05
CA GLY A 38 4.71 4.90 -1.51
C GLY A 38 4.02 3.63 -2.00
N LYS A 39 3.58 2.75 -1.10
CA LYS A 39 2.84 1.52 -1.43
C LYS A 39 1.31 1.67 -1.37
N THR A 40 0.81 2.78 -0.83
CA THR A 40 -0.64 3.02 -0.72
C THR A 40 -1.28 3.28 -2.08
N TRP A 41 -2.53 2.88 -2.23
CA TRP A 41 -3.37 3.26 -3.36
C TRP A 41 -3.73 4.74 -3.29
N ILE A 42 -4.28 5.30 -4.37
CA ILE A 42 -4.88 6.63 -4.29
C ILE A 42 -6.10 6.54 -3.36
N ASN A 43 -6.23 7.49 -2.45
CA ASN A 43 -7.42 7.56 -1.60
C ASN A 43 -8.71 7.61 -2.44
N GLY A 44 -9.75 6.90 -2.01
CA GLY A 44 -11.04 6.74 -2.70
C GLY A 44 -11.02 5.87 -3.96
N SER A 45 -9.92 5.14 -4.22
CA SER A 45 -9.86 4.19 -5.32
C SER A 45 -10.89 3.06 -5.17
N THR A 46 -11.41 2.62 -6.32
CA THR A 46 -12.09 1.34 -6.47
C THR A 46 -11.09 0.32 -7.00
N LEU A 47 -10.85 -0.74 -6.25
CA LEU A 47 -9.92 -1.82 -6.58
C LEU A 47 -10.71 -3.05 -7.01
N HIS A 48 -10.38 -3.58 -8.19
CA HIS A 48 -11.00 -4.79 -8.70
C HIS A 48 -10.31 -6.01 -8.05
N VAL A 49 -11.14 -6.94 -7.59
CA VAL A 49 -10.72 -8.14 -6.89
C VAL A 49 -11.25 -9.37 -7.64
N ARG A 50 -10.32 -10.17 -8.16
CA ARG A 50 -10.62 -11.37 -8.92
C ARG A 50 -10.25 -12.63 -8.15
N PHE A 51 -11.15 -13.61 -8.14
CA PHE A 51 -10.87 -14.94 -7.58
C PHE A 51 -10.36 -15.90 -8.66
N MET A 52 -9.13 -16.41 -8.49
CA MET A 52 -8.51 -17.43 -9.33
C MET A 52 -8.76 -18.84 -8.75
N GLY A 53 -10.04 -19.18 -8.57
CA GLY A 53 -10.48 -20.44 -7.94
C GLY A 53 -11.25 -20.21 -6.64
N GLY A 54 -11.19 -21.18 -5.72
CA GLY A 54 -11.84 -21.13 -4.41
C GLY A 54 -13.31 -21.53 -4.38
N THR A 55 -13.76 -22.08 -3.24
CA THR A 55 -15.15 -22.45 -2.98
C THR A 55 -16.02 -21.23 -2.70
N ALA A 56 -17.34 -21.39 -2.79
CA ALA A 56 -18.29 -20.32 -2.45
C ALA A 56 -18.12 -19.83 -1.00
N GLN A 57 -17.83 -20.74 -0.07
CA GLN A 57 -17.60 -20.41 1.34
C GLN A 57 -16.31 -19.61 1.52
N GLN A 58 -15.22 -19.99 0.84
CA GLN A 58 -13.97 -19.24 0.85
C GLN A 58 -14.18 -17.81 0.33
N LYS A 59 -14.80 -17.67 -0.84
CA LYS A 59 -15.09 -16.36 -1.45
C LYS A 59 -15.95 -15.46 -0.55
N LYS A 60 -17.01 -16.01 0.05
CA LYS A 60 -17.88 -15.26 0.97
C LYS A 60 -17.10 -14.74 2.17
N LYS A 61 -16.26 -15.57 2.78
CA LYS A 61 -15.43 -15.16 3.94
C LYS A 61 -14.43 -14.06 3.56
N VAL A 62 -13.82 -14.16 2.38
CA VAL A 62 -12.91 -13.12 1.88
C VAL A 62 -13.65 -11.80 1.69
N GLN A 63 -14.82 -11.81 1.04
CA GLN A 63 -15.62 -10.60 0.83
C GLN A 63 -16.02 -9.94 2.15
N GLU A 64 -16.43 -10.72 3.13
CA GLU A 64 -16.79 -10.24 4.46
C GLU A 64 -15.61 -9.56 5.17
N GLN A 65 -14.44 -10.21 5.21
CA GLN A 65 -13.28 -9.68 5.91
C GLN A 65 -12.60 -8.51 5.19
N ALA A 66 -12.62 -8.51 3.84
CA ALA A 66 -12.19 -7.36 3.07
C ALA A 66 -13.05 -6.12 3.36
N ALA A 67 -14.36 -6.30 3.56
CA ALA A 67 -15.28 -5.21 3.89
C ALA A 67 -15.02 -4.58 5.27
N TRP A 68 -14.31 -5.27 6.17
CA TRP A 68 -13.90 -4.67 7.45
C TRP A 68 -13.00 -3.46 7.22
N TRP A 69 -12.11 -3.50 6.21
CA TRP A 69 -11.25 -2.37 5.88
C TRP A 69 -12.02 -1.22 5.24
N THR A 70 -12.87 -1.49 4.25
CA THR A 70 -13.65 -0.43 3.55
C THR A 70 -14.70 0.22 4.47
N ALA A 71 -15.06 -0.42 5.58
CA ALA A 71 -15.85 0.18 6.65
C ALA A 71 -15.13 1.34 7.39
N HIS A 72 -13.82 1.51 7.21
CA HIS A 72 -13.02 2.59 7.81
C HIS A 72 -12.17 3.36 6.80
N ALA A 73 -11.60 2.67 5.83
CA ALA A 73 -10.83 3.22 4.73
C ALA A 73 -11.74 3.81 3.65
N ASN A 74 -11.37 4.95 3.08
CA ASN A 74 -11.94 5.43 1.82
C ASN A 74 -11.31 4.64 0.65
N LEU A 75 -11.68 3.37 0.53
CA LEU A 75 -11.39 2.50 -0.61
C LEU A 75 -12.64 1.65 -0.88
N GLN A 76 -12.79 1.18 -2.11
CA GLN A 76 -13.84 0.23 -2.47
C GLN A 76 -13.23 -1.03 -3.08
N PHE A 77 -13.81 -2.18 -2.77
CA PHE A 77 -13.46 -3.44 -3.43
C PHE A 77 -14.64 -3.88 -4.29
N VAL A 78 -14.38 -4.08 -5.58
CA VAL A 78 -15.33 -4.66 -6.52
C VAL A 78 -14.89 -6.08 -6.79
N PHE A 79 -15.67 -7.04 -6.30
CA PHE A 79 -15.42 -8.46 -6.54
C PHE A 79 -16.06 -8.85 -7.87
N ASP A 80 -15.24 -8.95 -8.91
CA ASP A 80 -15.65 -9.31 -10.26
C ASP A 80 -14.62 -10.24 -10.91
N ASP A 81 -14.76 -10.48 -12.21
CA ASP A 81 -13.79 -11.26 -12.99
C ASP A 81 -12.99 -10.37 -13.94
N ALA A 82 -12.73 -9.11 -13.56
CA ALA A 82 -11.99 -8.18 -14.40
C ALA A 82 -10.61 -8.77 -14.77
N PRO A 83 -10.28 -8.90 -16.08
CA PRO A 83 -9.03 -9.53 -16.50
C PRO A 83 -7.77 -8.83 -15.97
N ALA A 84 -7.86 -7.52 -15.72
CA ALA A 84 -6.78 -6.68 -15.20
C ALA A 84 -6.98 -6.28 -13.72
N ALA A 85 -7.75 -7.06 -12.95
CA ALA A 85 -7.98 -6.80 -11.53
C ALA A 85 -6.68 -6.59 -10.76
N GLU A 86 -6.61 -5.54 -9.93
CA GLU A 86 -5.44 -5.23 -9.11
C GLU A 86 -5.13 -6.36 -8.12
N ILE A 87 -6.18 -6.87 -7.45
CA ILE A 87 -6.07 -7.93 -6.45
C ILE A 87 -6.56 -9.24 -7.09
N ARG A 88 -5.69 -10.25 -7.16
CA ARG A 88 -5.96 -11.55 -7.78
C ARG A 88 -5.65 -12.64 -6.76
N ILE A 89 -6.68 -13.36 -6.33
CA ILE A 89 -6.63 -14.23 -5.15
C ILE A 89 -6.65 -15.70 -5.58
N SER A 90 -5.57 -16.42 -5.28
CA SER A 90 -5.54 -17.89 -5.33
C SER A 90 -5.83 -18.52 -3.95
N PHE A 91 -6.10 -19.82 -3.94
CA PHE A 91 -6.43 -20.59 -2.73
C PHE A 91 -5.61 -21.90 -2.67
N ASP A 92 -4.33 -21.82 -3.01
CA ASP A 92 -3.40 -22.96 -2.96
C ASP A 92 -2.98 -23.20 -1.50
N ASP A 93 -3.36 -24.35 -0.94
CA ASP A 93 -3.06 -24.72 0.44
C ASP A 93 -1.58 -25.09 0.67
N ASN A 94 -0.81 -25.28 -0.40
CA ASN A 94 0.63 -25.54 -0.36
C ASN A 94 1.48 -24.27 -0.45
N ASP A 95 0.88 -23.12 -0.78
CA ASP A 95 1.57 -21.83 -0.95
C ASP A 95 1.26 -20.84 0.20
N GLY A 96 0.81 -21.34 1.36
CA GLY A 96 0.60 -20.53 2.56
C GLY A 96 -0.45 -19.43 2.41
N ALA A 97 -0.36 -18.37 3.22
CA ALA A 97 -1.16 -17.16 3.04
C ALA A 97 -0.22 -15.96 2.87
N TRP A 98 -0.46 -15.15 1.84
CA TRP A 98 0.40 -14.01 1.53
C TRP A 98 -0.31 -13.00 0.63
N SER A 99 0.20 -11.77 0.62
CA SER A 99 -0.14 -10.75 -0.37
C SER A 99 1.06 -9.89 -0.74
N TYR A 100 1.04 -9.31 -1.95
CA TYR A 100 1.91 -8.19 -2.25
C TYR A 100 1.43 -6.92 -1.55
N ILE A 101 2.38 -6.06 -1.18
CA ILE A 101 2.07 -4.85 -0.41
C ILE A 101 1.55 -3.74 -1.33
N GLY A 102 0.27 -3.44 -1.21
CA GLY A 102 -0.37 -2.31 -1.86
C GLY A 102 -0.17 -2.29 -3.38
N THR A 103 0.32 -1.18 -3.91
CA THR A 103 0.51 -0.97 -5.35
C THR A 103 1.55 -1.90 -6.00
N ASP A 104 2.31 -2.68 -5.23
CA ASP A 104 3.25 -3.67 -5.79
C ASP A 104 2.54 -4.74 -6.62
N ALA A 105 1.28 -5.03 -6.29
CA ALA A 105 0.41 -5.93 -7.04
C ALA A 105 0.32 -5.59 -8.54
N LYS A 106 0.55 -4.33 -8.92
CA LYS A 106 0.52 -3.86 -10.32
C LYS A 106 1.75 -4.22 -11.12
N SER A 107 2.86 -4.56 -10.46
CA SER A 107 4.07 -5.03 -11.15
C SER A 107 4.00 -6.54 -11.46
N ILE A 108 2.92 -7.21 -11.04
CA ILE A 108 2.75 -8.65 -11.19
C ILE A 108 1.95 -8.95 -12.47
N PRO A 109 2.38 -9.92 -13.30
CA PRO A 109 1.64 -10.33 -14.50
C PRO A 109 0.16 -10.63 -14.23
N VAL A 110 -0.71 -10.23 -15.15
CA VAL A 110 -2.18 -10.33 -15.00
C VAL A 110 -2.70 -11.76 -14.86
N ASN A 111 -1.92 -12.76 -15.29
CA ASN A 111 -2.21 -14.19 -15.17
C ASN A 111 -1.68 -14.82 -13.88
N GLU A 112 -0.99 -14.06 -13.03
CA GLU A 112 -0.45 -14.52 -11.75
C GLU A 112 -1.22 -13.93 -10.56
N PRO A 113 -1.36 -14.68 -9.45
CA PRO A 113 -2.01 -14.16 -8.24
C PRO A 113 -1.18 -13.04 -7.60
N THR A 114 -1.87 -12.07 -7.00
CA THR A 114 -1.26 -11.03 -6.15
C THR A 114 -1.53 -11.25 -4.66
N MET A 115 -2.31 -12.28 -4.35
CA MET A 115 -2.59 -12.78 -3.01
C MET A 115 -2.86 -14.28 -3.09
N ASN A 116 -2.43 -15.03 -2.08
CA ASN A 116 -2.85 -16.42 -1.87
C ASN A 116 -3.45 -16.57 -0.48
N LEU A 117 -4.54 -17.34 -0.40
CA LEU A 117 -5.23 -17.68 0.84
C LEU A 117 -5.30 -19.19 0.99
N GLY A 118 -4.16 -19.83 1.24
CA GLY A 118 -4.06 -21.28 1.48
C GLY A 118 -4.76 -21.75 2.76
N PHE A 119 -5.09 -20.83 3.66
CA PHE A 119 -5.98 -21.05 4.79
C PHE A 119 -6.77 -19.78 5.10
N LEU A 120 -7.93 -19.93 5.73
CA LEU A 120 -8.83 -18.83 6.08
C LEU A 120 -9.24 -18.87 7.57
N ASP A 121 -8.39 -19.39 8.44
CA ASP A 121 -8.69 -19.48 9.87
C ASP A 121 -8.67 -18.06 10.51
N GLY A 122 -9.55 -17.77 11.46
CA GLY A 122 -9.60 -16.47 12.14
C GLY A 122 -9.74 -15.28 11.18
N GLY A 123 -8.89 -14.26 11.37
CA GLY A 123 -8.82 -13.01 10.60
C GLY A 123 -7.85 -13.02 9.40
N THR A 124 -7.46 -14.19 8.90
CA THR A 124 -6.42 -14.32 7.86
C THR A 124 -6.72 -13.50 6.60
N ALA A 125 -7.96 -13.51 6.09
CA ALA A 125 -8.27 -12.71 4.91
C ALA A 125 -8.20 -11.20 5.20
N ALA A 126 -8.62 -10.75 6.39
CA ALA A 126 -8.44 -9.36 6.79
C ALA A 126 -6.96 -8.97 6.87
N HIS A 127 -6.09 -9.85 7.40
CA HIS A 127 -4.65 -9.64 7.44
C HIS A 127 -4.07 -9.45 6.04
N GLU A 128 -4.33 -10.39 5.12
CA GLU A 128 -3.82 -10.29 3.74
C GLU A 128 -4.38 -9.07 2.98
N PHE A 129 -5.64 -8.71 3.23
CA PHE A 129 -6.19 -7.47 2.66
C PHE A 129 -5.55 -6.21 3.26
N GLY A 130 -5.06 -6.27 4.49
CA GLY A 130 -4.24 -5.21 5.08
C GLY A 130 -2.96 -4.99 4.27
N HIS A 131 -2.25 -6.07 3.92
CA HIS A 131 -1.12 -6.00 3.00
C HIS A 131 -1.51 -5.48 1.62
N ALA A 132 -2.60 -5.99 1.05
CA ALA A 132 -3.09 -5.55 -0.25
C ALA A 132 -3.45 -4.06 -0.31
N ILE A 133 -3.74 -3.40 0.83
CA ILE A 133 -3.96 -1.94 0.92
C ILE A 133 -2.76 -1.17 1.46
N GLY A 134 -1.61 -1.81 1.57
CA GLY A 134 -0.33 -1.17 1.87
C GLY A 134 0.09 -1.19 3.33
N LEU A 135 -0.53 -2.02 4.19
CA LEU A 135 -0.06 -2.23 5.56
C LEU A 135 1.10 -3.25 5.59
N ALA A 136 1.99 -3.09 6.55
CA ALA A 136 3.04 -4.03 6.87
C ALA A 136 2.76 -4.71 8.22
N HIS A 137 3.53 -5.74 8.52
CA HIS A 137 3.40 -6.50 9.76
C HIS A 137 3.70 -5.68 11.02
N GLU A 138 2.84 -5.77 12.03
CA GLU A 138 2.97 -5.02 13.28
C GLU A 138 4.20 -5.45 14.12
N HIS A 139 4.66 -6.71 13.99
CA HIS A 139 5.89 -7.16 14.67
C HIS A 139 7.18 -6.54 14.12
N GLN A 140 7.11 -5.97 12.91
CA GLN A 140 8.23 -5.24 12.30
C GLN A 140 8.21 -3.76 12.67
N ASN A 141 7.32 -3.34 13.58
CA ASN A 141 7.25 -1.97 14.06
C ASN A 141 8.54 -1.57 14.80
N PRO A 142 9.20 -0.45 14.42
CA PRO A 142 10.42 0.04 15.06
C PRO A 142 10.27 0.33 16.56
N ALA A 143 9.07 0.71 17.02
CA ALA A 143 8.85 1.13 18.40
C ALA A 143 8.85 -0.02 19.42
N GLY A 144 8.88 -1.29 19.01
CA GLY A 144 9.05 -2.40 19.96
C GLY A 144 8.25 -3.66 19.62
N GLY A 145 7.67 -4.29 20.65
CA GLY A 145 6.75 -5.41 20.56
C GLY A 145 7.30 -6.73 21.09
N ILE A 146 8.20 -7.38 20.33
CA ILE A 146 8.59 -8.78 20.58
C ILE A 146 10.07 -8.88 20.94
N GLN A 147 10.36 -9.66 21.99
CA GLN A 147 11.72 -10.01 22.40
C GLN A 147 12.10 -11.36 21.79
N TRP A 148 12.66 -11.35 20.59
CA TRP A 148 12.90 -12.56 19.81
C TRP A 148 13.97 -13.48 20.41
N ASN A 149 13.67 -14.77 20.46
CA ASN A 149 14.69 -15.82 20.45
C ASN A 149 15.03 -16.14 18.99
N GLU A 150 15.92 -15.35 18.38
CA GLU A 150 16.19 -15.43 16.94
C GLU A 150 16.57 -16.84 16.47
N GLN A 151 17.35 -17.58 17.25
CA GLN A 151 17.74 -18.95 16.89
C GLN A 151 16.56 -19.94 16.93
N ALA A 152 15.62 -19.75 17.84
CA ALA A 152 14.39 -20.54 17.85
C ALA A 152 13.54 -20.24 16.61
N VAL A 153 13.40 -18.95 16.25
CA VAL A 153 12.68 -18.53 15.03
C VAL A 153 13.34 -19.09 13.78
N ILE A 154 14.65 -18.92 13.61
CA ILE A 154 15.41 -19.41 12.44
C ILE A 154 15.28 -20.93 12.30
N ARG A 155 15.41 -21.69 13.39
CA ARG A 155 15.23 -23.16 13.34
C ARG A 155 13.81 -23.56 12.98
N ALA A 156 12.81 -22.87 13.54
CA ALA A 156 11.42 -23.21 13.27
C ALA A 156 11.04 -22.93 11.81
N MET A 157 11.52 -21.81 11.24
CA MET A 157 11.21 -21.42 9.86
C MET A 157 12.00 -22.22 8.81
N ALA A 158 13.14 -22.80 9.16
CA ALA A 158 13.86 -23.76 8.33
C ALA A 158 13.12 -25.11 8.18
N GLY A 159 12.15 -25.39 9.06
CA GLY A 159 11.30 -26.57 9.00
C GLY A 159 10.05 -26.39 8.12
N PRO A 160 9.25 -27.46 7.94
CA PRO A 160 7.95 -27.35 7.28
C PRO A 160 7.03 -26.36 8.01
N PRO A 161 6.08 -25.72 7.30
CA PRO A 161 5.87 -25.77 5.86
C PRO A 161 6.77 -24.79 5.06
N ASN A 162 7.51 -23.91 5.74
CA ASN A 162 8.12 -22.74 5.09
C ASN A 162 9.46 -23.04 4.42
N TYR A 163 10.30 -23.86 5.06
CA TYR A 163 11.65 -24.19 4.58
C TYR A 163 12.52 -22.96 4.24
N TRP A 164 12.35 -21.88 5.00
CA TRP A 164 13.07 -20.64 4.78
C TRP A 164 14.53 -20.76 5.23
N ASN A 165 15.43 -20.21 4.43
CA ASN A 165 16.79 -19.97 4.88
C ASN A 165 16.84 -18.83 5.92
N GLU A 166 17.99 -18.68 6.58
CA GLU A 166 18.17 -17.65 7.61
C GLU A 166 17.93 -16.24 7.07
N SER A 167 18.35 -15.93 5.85
CA SER A 167 18.15 -14.61 5.25
C SER A 167 16.66 -14.29 5.06
N GLN A 168 15.87 -15.24 4.57
CA GLN A 168 14.42 -15.11 4.44
C GLN A 168 13.76 -14.92 5.80
N THR A 169 14.12 -15.73 6.79
CA THR A 169 13.58 -15.63 8.16
C THR A 169 13.90 -14.29 8.80
N ARG A 170 15.14 -13.83 8.65
CA ARG A 170 15.55 -12.51 9.15
C ARG A 170 14.77 -11.40 8.46
N HIS A 171 14.61 -11.47 7.14
CA HIS A 171 13.89 -10.45 6.39
C HIS A 171 12.40 -10.36 6.77
N ASN A 172 11.73 -11.51 6.82
CA ASN A 172 10.26 -11.57 6.96
C ASN A 172 9.79 -11.47 8.43
N ILE A 173 10.60 -11.87 9.40
CA ILE A 173 10.19 -11.92 10.82
C ILE A 173 11.04 -11.02 11.70
N LEU A 174 12.36 -11.15 11.64
CA LEU A 174 13.24 -10.57 12.67
C LEU A 174 13.60 -9.10 12.40
N ARG A 175 13.71 -8.69 11.13
CA ARG A 175 14.04 -7.32 10.75
C ARG A 175 12.82 -6.44 10.95
N LYS A 176 13.04 -5.33 11.65
CA LYS A 176 12.07 -4.24 11.81
C LYS A 176 12.28 -3.20 10.72
N TYR A 177 11.20 -2.49 10.35
CA TYR A 177 11.31 -1.29 9.53
C TYR A 177 12.01 -0.18 10.32
N ALA A 178 12.75 0.69 9.63
CA ALA A 178 13.20 1.94 10.24
C ALA A 178 12.02 2.93 10.34
N ALA A 179 12.03 3.79 11.36
CA ALA A 179 10.92 4.74 11.63
C ALA A 179 10.60 5.68 10.46
N ASN A 180 11.57 5.97 9.59
CA ASN A 180 11.40 6.80 8.38
C ASN A 180 10.89 6.03 7.16
N GLN A 181 10.76 4.69 7.23
CA GLN A 181 10.26 3.86 6.12
C GLN A 181 8.76 3.61 6.21
N VAL A 182 8.14 3.97 7.33
CA VAL A 182 6.78 3.61 7.68
C VAL A 182 6.00 4.82 8.16
N ASN A 183 4.74 4.89 7.77
CA ASN A 183 3.76 5.65 8.54
C ASN A 183 3.39 4.76 9.74
N GLY A 184 3.63 5.20 10.98
CA GLY A 184 3.32 4.42 12.19
C GLY A 184 4.27 4.62 13.36
N THR A 185 3.81 4.43 14.59
CA THR A 185 4.64 4.52 15.81
C THR A 185 4.35 3.42 16.82
N ASP A 186 3.30 3.50 17.64
CA ASP A 186 3.11 2.56 18.76
C ASP A 186 2.76 1.12 18.33
N PHE A 187 3.36 0.13 18.99
CA PHE A 187 3.08 -1.30 18.78
C PHE A 187 1.67 -1.67 19.29
N ASP A 188 0.85 -2.27 18.42
CA ASP A 188 -0.48 -2.77 18.79
C ASP A 188 -0.54 -4.31 18.92
N PRO A 189 -0.57 -4.87 20.15
CA PRO A 189 -0.67 -6.32 20.35
C PRO A 189 -1.99 -6.93 19.86
N LYS A 190 -3.01 -6.10 19.58
CA LYS A 190 -4.34 -6.55 19.12
C LYS A 190 -4.54 -6.35 17.62
N SER A 191 -3.57 -5.78 16.91
CA SER A 191 -3.69 -5.53 15.48
C SER A 191 -3.92 -6.83 14.73
N VAL A 192 -4.82 -6.81 13.75
CA VAL A 192 -4.96 -7.93 12.81
C VAL A 192 -3.67 -8.16 12.04
N MET A 193 -2.83 -7.12 11.87
CA MET A 193 -1.53 -7.16 11.19
C MET A 193 -0.41 -7.75 12.07
N LEU A 194 -0.70 -8.12 13.32
CA LEU A 194 0.25 -8.83 14.18
C LEU A 194 0.14 -10.34 13.97
N TYR A 195 1.23 -10.95 13.54
CA TYR A 195 1.28 -12.40 13.38
C TYR A 195 1.32 -13.12 14.74
N PHE A 196 0.76 -14.34 14.79
CA PHE A 196 0.82 -15.20 15.98
C PHE A 196 2.18 -15.87 16.11
N PHE A 197 2.96 -15.47 17.12
CA PHE A 197 4.24 -16.07 17.46
C PHE A 197 4.12 -16.77 18.81
N PRO A 198 4.49 -18.06 18.89
CA PRO A 198 4.37 -18.80 20.13
C PRO A 198 5.43 -18.37 21.15
N ALA A 199 5.18 -18.64 22.43
CA ALA A 199 6.04 -18.20 23.54
C ALA A 199 7.49 -18.71 23.40
N GLU A 200 7.67 -19.92 22.88
CA GLU A 200 8.99 -20.52 22.61
C GLU A 200 9.86 -19.73 21.60
N TRP A 201 9.27 -18.82 20.82
CA TRP A 201 9.99 -17.95 19.89
C TRP A 201 10.45 -16.65 20.54
N THR A 202 10.16 -16.45 21.83
CA THR A 202 10.52 -15.26 22.58
C THR A 202 11.42 -15.58 23.76
N VAL A 203 12.28 -14.64 24.16
CA VAL A 203 13.16 -14.84 25.33
C VAL A 203 12.43 -14.63 26.66
N ASN A 204 11.30 -13.94 26.66
CA ASN A 204 10.47 -13.67 27.84
C ASN A 204 9.30 -14.65 28.01
N GLY A 205 9.15 -15.63 27.10
CA GLY A 205 8.08 -16.64 27.17
C GLY A 205 6.68 -16.07 26.92
N VAL A 206 6.55 -14.93 26.23
CA VAL A 206 5.27 -14.29 25.93
C VAL A 206 4.90 -14.55 24.47
N ALA A 207 3.80 -15.27 24.25
CA ALA A 207 3.22 -15.44 22.92
C ALA A 207 2.45 -14.18 22.49
N THR A 208 2.36 -13.92 21.18
CA THR A 208 1.37 -12.97 20.66
C THR A 208 0.00 -13.65 20.52
N SER A 209 -1.05 -12.86 20.29
CA SER A 209 -2.42 -13.38 20.13
C SER A 209 -2.76 -13.62 18.66
N ARG A 210 -3.61 -14.62 18.40
CA ARG A 210 -4.26 -14.77 17.09
C ARG A 210 -5.39 -13.75 17.04
N ASN A 211 -5.13 -12.59 16.46
CA ASN A 211 -6.12 -11.52 16.33
C ASN A 211 -7.06 -11.83 15.17
N GLU A 212 -8.35 -11.95 15.46
CA GLU A 212 -9.34 -12.40 14.46
C GLU A 212 -10.19 -11.26 13.88
N VAL A 213 -10.01 -10.03 14.39
CA VAL A 213 -10.76 -8.83 14.01
C VAL A 213 -9.83 -7.62 13.97
N LEU A 214 -10.25 -6.56 13.28
CA LEU A 214 -9.54 -5.27 13.31
C LEU A 214 -9.54 -4.68 14.73
N SER A 215 -8.37 -4.26 15.20
CA SER A 215 -8.25 -3.50 16.44
C SER A 215 -8.80 -2.07 16.27
N GLU A 216 -9.00 -1.36 17.38
CA GLU A 216 -9.34 0.07 17.29
C GLU A 216 -8.20 0.91 16.67
N LEU A 217 -6.95 0.48 16.84
CA LEU A 217 -5.81 1.16 16.24
C LEU A 217 -5.72 0.89 14.73
N ASP A 218 -6.02 -0.32 14.26
CA ASP A 218 -6.12 -0.64 12.83
C ASP A 218 -7.14 0.27 12.14
N LYS A 219 -8.33 0.40 12.75
CA LYS A 219 -9.43 1.25 12.24
C LYS A 219 -9.04 2.73 12.21
N GLN A 220 -8.38 3.22 13.26
CA GLN A 220 -7.91 4.61 13.34
C GLN A 220 -6.80 4.90 12.32
N PHE A 221 -5.87 3.95 12.15
CA PHE A 221 -4.76 4.11 11.22
C PHE A 221 -5.25 4.25 9.79
N ILE A 222 -6.08 3.30 9.37
CA ILE A 222 -6.51 3.19 7.98
C ILE A 222 -7.41 4.36 7.58
N ALA A 223 -8.17 4.89 8.53
CA ALA A 223 -8.98 6.11 8.36
C ALA A 223 -8.17 7.41 8.52
N GLY A 224 -6.90 7.32 8.94
CA GLY A 224 -6.06 8.47 9.26
C GLY A 224 -5.58 9.22 8.03
N ALA A 225 -5.15 10.47 8.21
CA ALA A 225 -4.71 11.36 7.14
C ALA A 225 -3.50 10.86 6.32
N LYS A 226 -2.76 9.88 6.84
CA LYS A 226 -1.61 9.25 6.17
C LYS A 226 -1.99 8.02 5.32
N MET A 227 -3.24 7.55 5.43
CA MET A 227 -3.75 6.37 4.74
C MET A 227 -4.97 6.75 3.88
N TYR A 228 -6.19 6.34 4.25
CA TYR A 228 -7.39 6.49 3.44
C TYR A 228 -8.51 7.25 4.17
N PRO A 229 -8.35 8.55 4.46
CA PRO A 229 -9.34 9.33 5.20
C PRO A 229 -10.61 9.56 4.37
N ARG A 230 -11.79 9.37 4.98
CA ARG A 230 -13.10 9.72 4.36
C ARG A 230 -13.37 11.22 4.29
N ALA A 231 -12.80 11.99 5.21
CA ALA A 231 -12.97 13.44 5.30
C ALA A 231 -12.20 14.22 4.21
N LYS A 232 -11.38 13.53 3.40
CA LYS A 232 -10.76 14.09 2.20
C LYS A 232 -11.15 13.21 1.02
N PRO A 233 -11.92 13.72 0.06
CA PRO A 233 -12.18 12.97 -1.16
C PRO A 233 -10.87 12.77 -1.92
N GLY A 234 -10.39 11.54 -2.04
CA GLY A 234 -9.51 11.16 -3.15
C GLY A 234 -10.38 10.50 -4.22
N VAL A 235 -10.15 10.82 -5.50
CA VAL A 235 -10.96 10.51 -6.71
C VAL A 235 -12.47 10.88 -6.64
N THR A 236 -13.04 11.09 -5.46
CA THR A 236 -14.43 11.49 -5.19
C THR A 236 -14.58 12.99 -4.91
N GLY A 237 -13.47 13.76 -4.95
CA GLY A 237 -13.50 15.23 -4.97
C GLY A 237 -13.82 15.72 -6.36
N GLU A 238 -14.04 17.02 -6.55
CA GLU A 238 -14.08 17.60 -7.90
C GLU A 238 -12.73 17.34 -8.59
N VAL A 239 -12.65 16.20 -9.29
CA VAL A 239 -11.51 15.86 -10.12
C VAL A 239 -11.42 16.98 -11.15
N THR A 240 -10.46 17.87 -10.96
CA THR A 240 -10.36 19.06 -11.78
C THR A 240 -9.87 18.64 -13.16
N GLU A 241 -10.67 18.93 -14.18
CA GLU A 241 -10.33 18.58 -15.55
C GLU A 241 -9.20 19.50 -16.05
N LEU A 242 -8.10 18.90 -16.52
CA LEU A 242 -7.04 19.60 -17.22
C LEU A 242 -7.26 19.49 -18.71
N LYS A 243 -7.43 20.64 -19.36
CA LYS A 243 -7.47 20.71 -20.81
C LYS A 243 -6.06 20.56 -21.38
N VAL A 244 -5.86 19.51 -22.19
CA VAL A 244 -4.62 19.31 -22.95
C VAL A 244 -4.33 20.54 -23.82
N ASN A 245 -3.10 21.05 -23.75
CA ASN A 245 -2.65 22.25 -24.45
C ASN A 245 -3.40 23.53 -24.05
N ALA A 246 -3.89 23.61 -22.81
CA ALA A 246 -4.46 24.85 -22.30
C ALA A 246 -3.46 26.02 -22.39
N ARG A 247 -3.96 27.20 -22.77
CA ARG A 247 -3.15 28.43 -22.83
C ARG A 247 -2.69 28.89 -21.45
N ARG A 248 -3.49 28.60 -20.42
CA ARG A 248 -3.20 28.91 -19.02
C ARG A 248 -3.06 27.61 -18.24
N ARG A 249 -2.14 27.61 -17.28
CA ARG A 249 -1.99 26.52 -16.32
C ARG A 249 -3.14 26.58 -15.31
N THR A 250 -3.52 25.43 -14.77
CA THR A 250 -4.52 25.35 -13.70
C THR A 250 -3.82 25.67 -12.38
N ALA A 251 -4.32 26.67 -11.66
CA ALA A 251 -3.83 26.99 -10.32
C ALA A 251 -4.49 26.07 -9.29
N ALA A 252 -3.72 25.64 -8.30
CA ALA A 252 -4.17 24.81 -7.19
C ALA A 252 -3.32 25.08 -5.93
N SER A 253 -3.70 24.50 -4.81
CA SER A 253 -3.02 24.67 -3.54
C SER A 253 -3.16 23.41 -2.72
N ILE A 254 -2.06 22.92 -2.17
CA ILE A 254 -2.08 21.93 -1.09
C ILE A 254 -2.47 22.68 0.19
N GLY A 255 -3.76 22.75 0.48
CA GLY A 255 -4.33 23.54 1.58
C GLY A 255 -4.01 23.00 2.97
N LYS A 256 -3.77 21.69 3.09
CA LYS A 256 -3.42 21.00 4.34
C LYS A 256 -2.33 19.97 4.10
N PHE A 257 -1.45 19.75 5.08
CA PHE A 257 -0.45 18.69 4.97
C PHE A 257 -1.11 17.30 4.76
N GLY A 258 -0.45 16.46 3.98
CA GLY A 258 -0.98 15.17 3.53
C GLY A 258 -2.22 15.27 2.62
N GLU A 259 -2.50 16.45 2.05
CA GLU A 259 -3.47 16.59 0.95
C GLU A 259 -2.84 16.13 -0.37
N GLU A 260 -3.67 15.47 -1.17
CA GLU A 260 -3.32 14.99 -2.50
C GLU A 260 -4.41 15.49 -3.45
N ASP A 261 -4.04 16.40 -4.33
CA ASP A 261 -4.91 16.93 -5.38
C ASP A 261 -4.92 15.96 -6.55
N VAL A 262 -6.12 15.64 -7.05
CA VAL A 262 -6.29 14.74 -8.20
C VAL A 262 -6.94 15.48 -9.36
N PHE A 263 -6.28 15.43 -10.50
CA PHE A 263 -6.73 15.99 -11.76
C PHE A 263 -6.99 14.89 -12.78
N ARG A 264 -7.83 15.16 -13.78
CA ARG A 264 -8.03 14.25 -14.92
C ARG A 264 -7.81 14.98 -16.23
N PHE A 265 -7.26 14.29 -17.22
CA PHE A 265 -7.25 14.74 -18.61
C PHE A 265 -7.49 13.58 -19.55
N ARG A 266 -8.04 13.88 -20.73
CA ARG A 266 -8.26 12.88 -21.78
C ARG A 266 -7.24 13.03 -22.90
N VAL A 267 -6.62 11.92 -23.28
CA VAL A 267 -5.80 11.80 -24.48
C VAL A 267 -6.70 11.30 -25.61
N THR A 268 -6.80 12.07 -26.70
CA THR A 268 -7.59 11.72 -27.89
C THR A 268 -6.73 11.28 -29.08
N GLN A 269 -5.41 11.46 -28.98
CA GLN A 269 -4.46 11.07 -30.01
C GLN A 269 -3.18 10.55 -29.37
N PRO A 270 -2.69 9.37 -29.75
CA PRO A 270 -1.43 8.86 -29.26
C PRO A 270 -0.26 9.83 -29.51
N GLY A 271 0.73 9.74 -28.65
CA GLY A 271 2.00 10.46 -28.79
C GLY A 271 2.59 10.85 -27.44
N ARG A 272 3.64 11.67 -27.49
CA ARG A 272 4.34 12.10 -26.27
C ARG A 272 3.61 13.24 -25.58
N TYR A 273 3.31 13.07 -24.30
CA TYR A 273 2.70 14.10 -23.45
C TYR A 273 3.67 14.52 -22.35
N ILE A 274 3.53 15.77 -21.94
CA ILE A 274 4.27 16.37 -20.84
C ILE A 274 3.26 16.90 -19.84
N VAL A 275 3.32 16.36 -18.63
CA VAL A 275 2.63 16.88 -17.45
C VAL A 275 3.69 17.51 -16.57
N ASP A 276 3.50 18.77 -16.17
CA ASP A 276 4.45 19.47 -15.33
C ASP A 276 3.76 20.38 -14.32
N THR A 277 4.45 20.60 -13.21
CA THR A 277 4.06 21.56 -12.16
C THR A 277 4.99 22.78 -12.15
N ARG A 278 4.52 23.89 -11.61
CA ARG A 278 5.30 25.12 -11.37
C ARG A 278 4.77 25.83 -10.14
N GLY A 279 5.67 26.44 -9.38
CA GLY A 279 5.31 27.24 -8.22
C GLY A 279 6.44 27.26 -7.20
N PRO A 280 6.23 27.94 -6.06
CA PRO A 280 7.17 27.94 -4.94
C PRO A 280 7.13 26.63 -4.13
N THR A 281 6.07 25.84 -4.29
CA THR A 281 5.84 24.62 -3.51
C THR A 281 6.60 23.44 -4.11
N ASP A 282 7.33 22.73 -3.26
CA ASP A 282 7.99 21.48 -3.60
C ASP A 282 6.96 20.34 -3.64
N VAL A 283 6.68 19.86 -4.84
CA VAL A 283 5.57 18.93 -5.11
C VAL A 283 6.07 17.62 -5.70
N TYR A 284 5.39 16.55 -5.32
CA TYR A 284 5.58 15.23 -5.86
C TYR A 284 4.35 14.86 -6.69
N MET A 285 4.57 14.38 -7.91
CA MET A 285 3.52 14.09 -8.88
C MET A 285 3.54 12.63 -9.32
N LYS A 286 2.36 12.05 -9.46
CA LYS A 286 2.14 10.74 -10.08
C LYS A 286 1.17 10.86 -11.25
N LEU A 287 1.41 10.09 -12.31
CA LEU A 287 0.55 9.98 -13.48
C LEU A 287 -0.01 8.56 -13.57
N PHE A 288 -1.34 8.45 -13.72
CA PHE A 288 -2.06 7.20 -13.83
C PHE A 288 -2.90 7.11 -15.12
N GLY A 289 -3.19 5.90 -15.57
CA GLY A 289 -4.03 5.58 -16.73
C GLY A 289 -3.44 4.50 -17.63
N PRO A 290 -3.99 4.32 -18.86
CA PRO A 290 -5.27 4.87 -19.30
C PRO A 290 -6.45 4.21 -18.54
N ASP A 291 -7.55 4.96 -18.40
CA ASP A 291 -8.87 4.56 -17.89
C ASP A 291 -8.87 3.93 -16.49
N SER A 292 -7.76 4.06 -15.77
CA SER A 292 -7.57 3.55 -14.43
C SER A 292 -6.89 4.62 -13.57
N PRO A 293 -7.55 5.14 -12.52
CA PRO A 293 -6.94 6.05 -11.57
C PRO A 293 -5.90 5.34 -10.70
N THR A 294 -5.79 4.02 -10.77
CA THR A 294 -4.89 3.20 -9.97
C THR A 294 -3.69 2.71 -10.78
N ALA A 295 -3.73 2.67 -12.12
CA ALA A 295 -2.64 2.21 -12.98
C ALA A 295 -1.54 3.28 -13.11
N LEU A 296 -0.39 3.10 -12.46
CA LEU A 296 0.68 4.12 -12.39
C LEU A 296 1.55 3.98 -13.64
N ILE A 297 1.75 5.08 -14.33
CA ILE A 297 2.59 5.17 -15.52
C ILE A 297 3.96 5.71 -15.14
N ALA A 298 3.99 6.79 -14.35
CA ALA A 298 5.21 7.48 -13.96
C ALA A 298 4.99 8.33 -12.71
N GLU A 299 6.07 8.67 -12.03
CA GLU A 299 6.10 9.58 -10.89
C GLU A 299 7.39 10.41 -10.95
N ASP A 300 7.34 11.64 -10.45
CA ASP A 300 8.45 12.60 -10.48
C ASP A 300 8.25 13.70 -9.42
N ASP A 301 9.33 14.30 -8.93
CA ASP A 301 9.36 15.40 -7.97
C ASP A 301 10.19 16.62 -8.40
N ASP A 302 11.31 16.44 -9.11
CA ASP A 302 12.27 17.53 -9.36
C ASP A 302 12.77 17.66 -10.81
N SER A 303 12.25 16.89 -11.77
CA SER A 303 12.70 16.96 -13.18
C SER A 303 12.16 18.19 -13.94
N GLY A 304 11.41 19.07 -13.29
CA GLY A 304 10.83 20.30 -13.83
C GLY A 304 11.67 21.54 -13.54
N LEU A 305 11.00 22.70 -13.42
CA LEU A 305 11.68 23.96 -13.13
C LEU A 305 11.81 24.14 -11.62
N GLY A 306 13.05 24.19 -11.12
CA GLY A 306 13.30 24.23 -9.67
C GLY A 306 12.93 22.88 -9.04
N SER A 307 12.25 22.90 -7.90
CA SER A 307 11.76 21.72 -7.18
C SER A 307 10.36 21.28 -7.64
N ASN A 308 10.06 21.38 -8.94
CA ASN A 308 8.74 21.04 -9.45
C ASN A 308 8.83 19.77 -10.30
N ALA A 309 7.81 18.94 -10.20
CA ALA A 309 7.71 17.69 -10.96
C ALA A 309 7.43 17.89 -12.45
N ARG A 310 8.00 17.03 -13.29
CA ARG A 310 7.75 16.93 -14.74
C ARG A 310 7.82 15.48 -15.24
N ILE A 311 6.70 14.98 -15.73
CA ILE A 311 6.59 13.67 -16.38
C ILE A 311 6.46 13.86 -17.90
N ALA A 312 7.29 13.15 -18.68
CA ALA A 312 7.26 13.18 -20.14
C ALA A 312 7.28 11.77 -20.74
N THR A 313 6.12 11.27 -21.17
CA THR A 313 5.94 9.87 -21.60
C THR A 313 4.99 9.74 -22.80
N ASP A 314 5.06 8.63 -23.52
CA ASP A 314 4.14 8.31 -24.60
C ASP A 314 2.83 7.76 -24.04
N LEU A 315 1.71 8.37 -24.45
CA LEU A 315 0.37 8.00 -24.01
C LEU A 315 -0.48 7.58 -25.21
N VAL A 316 -1.36 6.60 -24.99
CA VAL A 316 -2.39 6.16 -25.95
C VAL A 316 -3.73 6.85 -25.64
N GLU A 317 -4.74 6.66 -26.48
CA GLU A 317 -6.09 7.18 -26.21
C GLU A 317 -6.63 6.63 -24.88
N GLY A 318 -7.27 7.50 -24.09
CA GLY A 318 -7.86 7.14 -22.80
C GLY A 318 -7.89 8.30 -21.81
N ASP A 319 -8.46 8.04 -20.64
CA ASP A 319 -8.49 8.95 -19.51
C ASP A 319 -7.28 8.73 -18.57
N TYR A 320 -6.67 9.84 -18.13
CA TYR A 320 -5.48 9.82 -17.29
C TYR A 320 -5.70 10.70 -16.06
N PHE A 321 -5.05 10.32 -14.97
CA PHE A 321 -5.18 10.97 -13.68
C PHE A 321 -3.83 11.46 -13.19
N VAL A 322 -3.76 12.70 -12.73
CA VAL A 322 -2.56 13.29 -12.15
C VAL A 322 -2.81 13.49 -10.67
N GLN A 323 -2.03 12.83 -9.82
CA GLN A 323 -2.02 13.09 -8.39
C GLN A 323 -0.85 14.01 -8.08
N VAL A 324 -1.12 15.12 -7.39
CA VAL A 324 -0.09 16.03 -6.90
C VAL A 324 -0.23 16.16 -5.39
N ARG A 325 0.89 16.12 -4.69
CA ARG A 325 0.94 16.36 -3.25
C ARG A 325 2.20 17.17 -2.93
N HIS A 326 2.26 17.74 -1.75
CA HIS A 326 3.52 18.27 -1.26
C HIS A 326 4.55 17.14 -1.07
N TRP A 327 5.83 17.41 -1.38
CA TRP A 327 6.94 16.47 -1.16
C TRP A 327 7.01 16.02 0.31
N ASN A 328 7.11 16.97 1.25
CA ASN A 328 6.91 16.75 2.68
C ASN A 328 5.43 16.51 3.06
N ARG A 329 5.07 15.26 3.29
CA ARG A 329 3.71 14.84 3.70
C ARG A 329 3.32 15.27 5.12
N ALA A 330 4.29 15.51 6.00
CA ALA A 330 4.04 15.70 7.43
C ALA A 330 3.62 17.13 7.77
N SER A 331 4.09 18.12 7.00
CA SER A 331 3.85 19.53 7.30
C SER A 331 3.71 20.44 6.08
N GLY A 332 3.96 19.92 4.88
CA GLY A 332 4.02 20.73 3.66
C GLY A 332 2.65 21.19 3.17
N VAL A 333 2.54 22.47 2.84
CA VAL A 333 1.39 23.14 2.24
C VAL A 333 1.89 24.21 1.26
N GLY A 334 1.06 24.62 0.32
CA GLY A 334 1.38 25.76 -0.54
C GLY A 334 0.76 25.70 -1.94
N ASP A 335 0.87 26.84 -2.62
CA ASP A 335 0.31 27.05 -3.95
C ASP A 335 1.21 26.46 -5.04
N TYR A 336 0.59 25.93 -6.10
CA TYR A 336 1.28 25.49 -7.29
C TYR A 336 0.36 25.60 -8.52
N THR A 337 0.91 25.31 -9.70
CA THR A 337 0.15 25.24 -10.94
C THR A 337 0.51 23.98 -11.71
N VAL A 338 -0.48 23.33 -12.32
CA VAL A 338 -0.30 22.12 -13.12
C VAL A 338 -0.74 22.37 -14.57
N SER A 339 -0.06 21.73 -15.52
CA SER A 339 -0.50 21.69 -16.92
C SER A 339 -0.15 20.39 -17.59
N VAL A 340 -0.93 20.05 -18.61
CA VAL A 340 -0.66 18.95 -19.54
C VAL A 340 -0.63 19.48 -20.97
N ARG A 341 0.37 19.04 -21.73
CA ARG A 341 0.52 19.36 -23.15
C ARG A 341 0.99 18.17 -23.96
N LYS A 342 0.55 18.08 -25.21
CA LYS A 342 1.15 17.17 -26.19
C LYS A 342 2.46 17.78 -26.68
N ALA A 343 3.54 17.01 -26.65
CA ALA A 343 4.79 17.42 -27.29
C ALA A 343 4.57 17.52 -28.81
N ARG A 344 5.20 18.50 -29.43
CA ARG A 344 5.11 18.70 -30.88
C ARG A 344 5.95 17.66 -31.62
#